data_AF-A0A7Y4T7L6-F1
#
_entry.id   AF-A0A7Y4T7L6-F1
#
_cell.length_a   1.000
_cell.length_b   1.000
_cell.length_c   1.000
_cell.angle_alpha   90.00
_cell.angle_beta   90.00
_cell.angle_gamma   90.00
#
_symmetry.space_group_name_H-M   'P 1'
#
loop_
_entity.id
_entity.type
_entity.pdbx_description
1 polymer ?
#
loop_
_entity_poly.entity_id
_entity_poly.type
_entity_poly.pdbx_seq_one_letter_code
_entity_poly.pdbx_strand_id
1 'polypeptide(L)'
;MLTVSQFAAIAVGAFYVFAGVVVMRAMALDRAMNELLAALNDPVAPKELLRSRVMTVGAFLTLAGGVALMLLSPLAALLFVANALWQGGYLLWAEKALPPEDDDDARGRAQTKNAFVVYLAATSFVVWLVVQGQLRAWSVPATVHLIDIGIMIAGCGAAWAFIHAPRRSNRESAEPAAALDLPDEEAVPVRLRLAPEWNCSPLWNADTGAPVSVYRLGLSFDLADRIEAWDDAWQATYNEADPASGGFQEEAARLAYMAEGRAIVEALRGEWRGELEIGDLLR
;
A
#
# COMPACT_ATOMS: atom_id res chain seq x y z
N MET A 1 -32.49 27.13 8.10
CA MET A 1 -31.43 27.30 7.08
C MET A 1 -30.09 27.14 7.77
N LEU A 2 -29.15 26.42 7.17
CA LEU A 2 -27.81 26.24 7.75
C LEU A 2 -27.02 27.56 7.69
N THR A 3 -26.28 27.85 8.74
CA THR A 3 -25.35 28.99 8.77
C THR A 3 -24.06 28.66 8.02
N VAL A 4 -23.30 29.69 7.63
CA VAL A 4 -21.97 29.51 7.00
C VAL A 4 -21.04 28.67 7.89
N SER A 5 -21.08 28.88 9.21
CA SER A 5 -20.32 28.10 10.18
C SER A 5 -20.73 26.63 10.24
N GLN A 6 -22.01 26.31 10.01
CA GLN A 6 -22.48 24.91 9.95
C GLN A 6 -22.04 24.22 8.65
N PHE A 7 -22.04 24.93 7.51
CA PHE A 7 -21.45 24.38 6.28
C PHE A 7 -19.95 24.12 6.44
N ALA A 8 -19.22 25.06 7.07
CA ALA A 8 -17.81 24.86 7.40
C ALA A 8 -17.62 23.65 8.33
N ALA A 9 -18.46 23.49 9.35
CA ALA A 9 -18.42 22.33 10.24
C ALA A 9 -18.60 21.01 9.48
N ILE A 10 -19.58 20.93 8.57
CA ILE A 10 -19.81 19.73 7.75
C ILE A 10 -18.61 19.44 6.84
N ALA A 11 -18.03 20.47 6.21
CA ALA A 11 -16.86 20.30 5.36
C ALA A 11 -15.63 19.81 6.13
N VAL A 12 -15.37 20.40 7.31
CA VAL A 12 -14.31 19.94 8.23
C VAL A 12 -14.60 18.51 8.70
N GLY A 13 -15.85 18.18 9.01
CA GLY A 13 -16.26 16.83 9.38
C GLY A 13 -15.97 15.83 8.28
N ALA A 14 -16.34 16.13 7.03
CA ALA A 14 -16.08 15.30 5.87
C ALA A 14 -14.57 15.09 5.63
N PHE A 15 -13.77 16.14 5.80
CA PHE A 15 -12.30 16.04 5.76
C PHE A 15 -11.77 15.04 6.79
N TYR A 16 -12.26 15.08 8.04
CA TYR A 16 -11.81 14.16 9.09
C TYR A 16 -12.33 12.73 8.92
N VAL A 17 -13.51 12.54 8.34
CA VAL A 17 -13.96 11.21 7.90
C VAL A 17 -12.99 10.65 6.87
N PHE A 18 -12.67 11.43 5.83
CA PHE A 18 -11.73 11.01 4.79
C PHE A 18 -10.35 10.70 5.37
N ALA A 19 -9.80 11.59 6.20
CA ALA A 19 -8.50 11.38 6.84
C ALA A 19 -8.48 10.09 7.69
N GLY A 20 -9.54 9.83 8.47
CA GLY A 20 -9.68 8.60 9.24
C GLY A 20 -9.64 7.34 8.35
N VAL A 21 -10.39 7.34 7.24
CA VAL A 21 -10.39 6.21 6.28
C VAL A 21 -9.02 6.01 5.65
N VAL A 22 -8.34 7.08 5.22
CA VAL A 22 -7.00 7.01 4.63
C VAL A 22 -5.99 6.41 5.61
N VAL A 23 -5.99 6.86 6.86
CA VAL A 23 -5.09 6.32 7.90
C VAL A 23 -5.40 4.86 8.18
N MET A 24 -6.67 4.49 8.30
CA MET A 24 -7.07 3.09 8.48
C MET A 24 -6.60 2.20 7.31
N ARG A 25 -6.68 2.70 6.08
CA ARG A 25 -6.22 1.97 4.90
C ARG A 25 -4.69 1.81 4.88
N ALA A 26 -3.96 2.88 5.21
CA ALA A 26 -2.50 2.82 5.31
C ALA A 26 -2.06 1.79 6.37
N MET A 27 -2.71 1.77 7.55
CA MET A 27 -2.43 0.77 8.58
C MET A 27 -2.76 -0.66 8.15
N ALA A 28 -3.80 -0.87 7.35
CA ALA A 28 -4.13 -2.20 6.84
C ALA A 28 -3.05 -2.72 5.88
N LEU A 29 -2.52 -1.85 5.01
CA LEU A 29 -1.41 -2.18 4.11
C LEU A 29 -0.12 -2.49 4.89
N ASP A 30 0.18 -1.69 5.89
CA ASP A 30 1.36 -1.87 6.74
C ASP A 30 1.31 -3.19 7.53
N ARG A 31 0.14 -3.56 8.06
CA ARG A 31 -0.06 -4.88 8.70
C ARG A 31 0.14 -6.03 7.74
N ALA A 32 -0.39 -5.93 6.53
CA ALA A 32 -0.21 -6.98 5.52
C ALA A 32 1.28 -7.18 5.19
N MET A 33 2.05 -6.10 5.07
CA MET A 33 3.50 -6.17 4.87
C MET A 33 4.22 -6.79 6.08
N ASN A 34 3.87 -6.38 7.30
CA ASN A 34 4.45 -6.94 8.52
C ASN A 34 4.12 -8.43 8.70
N GLU A 35 2.93 -8.89 8.30
CA GLU A 35 2.58 -10.32 8.29
C GLU A 35 3.43 -11.12 7.29
N LEU A 36 3.71 -10.54 6.10
CA LEU A 36 4.62 -11.15 5.12
C LEU A 36 6.06 -11.22 5.66
N LEU A 37 6.56 -10.16 6.30
CA LEU A 37 7.89 -10.14 6.90
C LEU A 37 8.01 -11.09 8.10
N ALA A 38 6.97 -11.17 8.94
CA ALA A 38 6.92 -12.11 10.06
C ALA A 38 6.91 -13.57 9.58
N ALA A 39 6.26 -13.86 8.45
CA ALA A 39 6.34 -15.18 7.81
C ALA A 39 7.77 -15.51 7.32
N LEU A 40 8.62 -14.50 7.12
CA LEU A 40 10.05 -14.61 6.81
C LEU A 40 10.95 -14.59 8.07
N ASN A 41 10.37 -14.85 9.26
CA ASN A 41 11.04 -15.10 10.53
C ASN A 41 11.60 -13.88 11.29
N ASP A 42 11.08 -12.67 11.04
CA ASP A 42 11.44 -11.48 11.83
C ASP A 42 10.33 -11.12 12.85
N PRO A 43 10.55 -11.28 14.18
CA PRO A 43 9.52 -11.01 15.18
C PRO A 43 9.29 -9.50 15.40
N VAL A 44 8.02 -9.07 15.32
CA VAL A 44 7.62 -7.67 15.52
C VAL A 44 7.89 -7.19 16.95
N ALA A 45 8.58 -6.05 17.09
CA ALA A 45 8.92 -5.48 18.39
C ALA A 45 7.68 -5.03 19.21
N PRO A 46 7.65 -5.21 20.55
CA PRO A 46 6.52 -4.81 21.39
C PRO A 46 6.13 -3.31 21.31
N LYS A 47 7.11 -2.43 21.05
CA LYS A 47 6.87 -1.00 20.87
C LYS A 47 6.09 -0.70 19.59
N GLU A 48 6.28 -1.50 18.55
CA GLU A 48 5.58 -1.38 17.27
C GLU A 48 4.10 -1.79 17.41
N LEU A 49 3.82 -2.82 18.21
CA LEU A 49 2.44 -3.20 18.55
C LEU A 49 1.70 -2.11 19.32
N LEU A 50 2.38 -1.43 20.25
CA LEU A 50 1.80 -0.30 20.98
C LEU A 50 1.50 0.87 20.04
N ARG A 51 2.44 1.23 19.16
CA ARG A 51 2.25 2.24 18.11
C ARG A 51 1.05 1.91 17.24
N SER A 52 0.95 0.68 16.74
CA SER A 52 -0.16 0.22 15.89
C SER A 52 -1.51 0.34 16.61
N ARG A 53 -1.60 -0.07 17.88
CA ARG A 53 -2.83 0.05 18.68
C ARG A 53 -3.23 1.51 18.89
N VAL A 54 -2.28 2.37 19.23
CA VAL A 54 -2.53 3.80 19.45
C VAL A 54 -3.03 4.48 18.18
N MET A 55 -2.37 4.23 17.04
CA MET A 55 -2.77 4.78 15.74
C MET A 55 -4.16 4.28 15.32
N THR A 56 -4.49 3.03 15.63
CA THR A 56 -5.82 2.46 15.35
C THR A 56 -6.91 3.20 16.10
N VAL A 57 -6.76 3.36 17.41
CA VAL A 57 -7.71 4.11 18.24
C VAL A 57 -7.83 5.55 17.75
N GLY A 58 -6.70 6.20 17.44
CA GLY A 58 -6.69 7.56 16.90
C GLY A 58 -7.45 7.70 15.58
N ALA A 59 -7.32 6.72 14.67
CA ALA A 59 -8.01 6.73 13.39
C ALA A 59 -9.53 6.58 13.55
N PHE A 60 -9.99 5.67 14.42
CA PHE A 60 -11.42 5.53 14.74
C PHE A 60 -12.01 6.77 15.41
N LEU A 61 -11.28 7.37 16.37
CA LEU A 61 -11.71 8.62 17.00
C LEU A 61 -11.79 9.77 15.99
N THR A 62 -10.84 9.86 15.06
CA THR A 62 -10.82 10.86 13.99
C THR A 62 -12.03 10.70 13.07
N LEU A 63 -12.31 9.47 12.63
CA LEU A 63 -13.46 9.16 11.77
C LEU A 63 -14.78 9.43 12.49
N ALA A 64 -14.96 8.90 13.69
CA ALA A 64 -16.17 9.09 14.49
C ALA A 64 -16.41 10.57 14.80
N GLY A 65 -15.35 11.32 15.13
CA GLY A 65 -15.40 12.77 15.33
C GLY A 65 -15.85 13.50 14.07
N GLY A 66 -15.31 13.12 12.90
CA GLY A 66 -15.73 13.67 11.61
C GLY A 66 -17.22 13.43 11.31
N VAL A 67 -17.70 12.19 11.50
CA VAL A 67 -19.12 11.84 11.33
C VAL A 67 -19.99 12.63 12.30
N ALA A 68 -19.62 12.70 13.58
CA ALA A 68 -20.33 13.46 14.59
C ALA A 68 -20.44 14.94 14.21
N LEU A 69 -19.38 15.52 13.66
CA LEU A 69 -19.35 16.92 13.24
C LEU A 69 -20.21 17.18 11.99
N MET A 70 -20.24 16.26 11.02
CA MET A 70 -21.16 16.32 9.87
C MET A 70 -22.62 16.28 10.31
N LEU A 71 -22.93 15.54 11.37
CA LEU A 71 -24.26 15.49 11.98
C LEU A 71 -24.54 16.70 12.88
N LEU A 72 -23.61 17.65 13.02
CA LEU A 72 -23.67 18.76 13.98
C LEU A 72 -23.99 18.27 15.40
N SER A 73 -23.50 17.08 15.75
CA SER A 73 -23.74 16.44 17.04
C SER A 73 -22.88 17.09 18.13
N PRO A 74 -23.41 17.33 19.33
CA PRO A 74 -22.60 17.84 20.45
C PRO A 74 -21.50 16.86 20.87
N LEU A 75 -21.65 15.57 20.55
CA LEU A 75 -20.64 14.54 20.77
C LEU A 75 -19.33 14.79 20.00
N ALA A 76 -19.38 15.59 18.91
CA ALA A 76 -18.19 15.94 18.14
C ALA A 76 -17.11 16.58 19.01
N ALA A 77 -17.48 17.52 19.89
CA ALA A 77 -16.52 18.18 20.77
C ALA A 77 -15.83 17.20 21.73
N LEU A 78 -16.58 16.25 22.30
CA LEU A 78 -16.01 15.22 23.16
C LEU A 78 -15.03 14.33 22.41
N LEU A 79 -15.38 13.89 21.19
CA LEU A 79 -14.52 13.03 20.37
C LEU A 79 -13.25 13.74 19.93
N PHE A 80 -13.34 15.01 19.51
CA PHE A 80 -12.16 15.79 19.13
C PHE A 80 -11.21 16.03 20.30
N VAL A 81 -11.75 16.39 21.48
CA VAL A 81 -10.94 16.56 22.69
C VAL A 81 -10.33 15.23 23.14
N ALA A 82 -11.10 14.15 23.16
CA ALA A 82 -10.60 12.83 23.54
C ALA A 82 -9.46 12.37 22.62
N ASN A 83 -9.61 12.57 21.31
CA ASN A 83 -8.56 12.25 20.33
C ASN A 83 -7.33 13.14 20.48
N ALA A 84 -7.51 14.44 20.76
CA ALA A 84 -6.41 15.35 21.02
C ALA A 84 -5.59 14.93 22.25
N LEU A 85 -6.26 14.52 23.34
CA LEU A 85 -5.60 13.99 24.53
C LEU A 85 -4.90 12.66 24.24
N TRP A 86 -5.54 11.77 23.49
CA TRP A 86 -4.98 10.48 23.11
C TRP A 86 -3.71 10.62 22.28
N GLN A 87 -3.77 11.38 21.17
CA GLN A 87 -2.64 11.60 20.28
C GLN A 87 -1.55 12.45 20.93
N GLY A 88 -1.92 13.50 21.69
CA GLY A 88 -0.98 14.33 22.40
C GLY A 88 -0.21 13.55 23.47
N GLY A 89 -0.90 12.72 24.25
CA GLY A 89 -0.27 11.83 25.23
C GLY A 89 0.70 10.84 24.58
N TYR A 90 0.32 10.27 23.43
CA TYR A 90 1.21 9.41 22.66
C TYR A 90 2.44 10.14 22.15
N LEU A 91 2.30 11.35 21.58
CA LEU A 91 3.44 12.12 21.07
C LEU A 91 4.45 12.47 22.17
N LEU A 92 3.97 12.85 23.36
CA LEU A 92 4.82 13.13 24.51
C LEU A 92 5.57 11.88 25.00
N TRP A 93 4.94 10.71 24.92
CA TRP A 93 5.60 9.44 25.23
C TRP A 93 6.59 9.04 24.14
N ALA A 94 6.20 9.14 22.87
CA ALA A 94 6.98 8.73 21.72
C ALA A 94 8.29 9.52 21.61
N GLU A 95 8.27 10.83 21.94
CA GLU A 95 9.47 11.67 21.98
C GLU A 95 10.56 11.14 22.92
N LYS A 96 10.18 10.44 24.00
CA LYS A 96 11.13 9.86 24.96
C LYS A 96 11.44 8.40 24.70
N ALA A 97 10.45 7.62 24.26
CA ALA A 97 10.56 6.17 24.13
C ALA A 97 11.11 5.68 22.78
N LEU A 98 11.05 6.54 21.76
CA LEU A 98 11.41 6.29 20.36
C LEU A 98 12.19 7.49 19.79
N PRO A 99 13.50 7.63 20.11
CA PRO A 99 14.36 8.66 19.51
C PRO A 99 14.55 8.47 17.99
N PRO A 100 14.93 9.51 17.21
CA PRO A 100 15.24 9.36 15.77
C PRO A 100 16.41 8.43 15.58
N GLU A 101 16.30 7.53 14.62
CA GLU A 101 17.45 6.74 14.17
C GLU A 101 18.11 7.41 12.95
N ASP A 102 17.32 8.05 12.08
CA ASP A 102 17.80 8.77 10.89
C ASP A 102 17.09 10.13 10.64
N ASP A 103 17.51 10.81 9.56
CA ASP A 103 16.97 12.10 9.14
C ASP A 103 15.53 11.99 8.60
N ASP A 104 15.13 10.83 8.07
CA ASP A 104 13.80 10.59 7.53
C ASP A 104 12.78 10.45 8.67
N ASP A 105 13.14 9.75 9.72
CA ASP A 105 12.42 9.66 10.99
C ASP A 105 12.25 11.03 11.65
N ALA A 106 13.30 11.85 11.66
CA ALA A 106 13.25 13.20 12.18
C ALA A 106 12.22 14.05 11.41
N ARG A 107 12.24 13.98 10.07
CA ARG A 107 11.26 14.65 9.20
C ARG A 107 9.84 14.11 9.42
N GLY A 108 9.67 12.79 9.50
CA GLY A 108 8.37 12.16 9.76
C GLY A 108 7.77 12.58 11.11
N ARG A 109 8.58 12.71 12.16
CA ARG A 109 8.11 13.21 13.46
C ARG A 109 7.74 14.69 13.42
N ALA A 110 8.50 15.53 12.70
CA ALA A 110 8.15 16.94 12.51
C ALA A 110 6.80 17.07 11.78
N GLN A 111 6.58 16.28 10.72
CA GLN A 111 5.30 16.23 10.00
C GLN A 111 4.15 15.79 10.92
N THR A 112 4.36 14.76 11.74
CA THR A 112 3.35 14.29 12.71
C THR A 112 3.01 15.37 13.74
N LYS A 113 4.01 16.08 14.28
CA LYS A 113 3.80 17.22 15.20
C LYS A 113 3.01 18.35 14.52
N ASN A 114 3.34 18.69 13.27
CA ASN A 114 2.62 19.71 12.50
C ASN A 114 1.16 19.31 12.23
N ALA A 115 0.92 18.05 11.86
CA ALA A 115 -0.44 17.53 11.69
C ALA A 115 -1.25 17.60 12.99
N PHE A 116 -0.61 17.32 14.13
CA PHE A 116 -1.26 17.47 15.44
C PHE A 116 -1.60 18.93 15.78
N VAL A 117 -0.77 19.90 15.40
CA VAL A 117 -1.10 21.34 15.56
C VAL A 117 -2.32 21.72 14.72
N VAL A 118 -2.41 21.24 13.48
CA VAL A 118 -3.61 21.43 12.64
C VAL A 118 -4.84 20.79 13.28
N TYR A 119 -4.67 19.60 13.88
CA TYR A 119 -5.73 18.94 14.62
C TYR A 119 -6.21 19.76 15.82
N LEU A 120 -5.30 20.36 16.59
CA LEU A 120 -5.66 21.24 17.72
C LEU A 120 -6.42 22.49 17.26
N ALA A 121 -6.06 23.06 16.11
CA ALA A 121 -6.80 24.18 15.52
C ALA A 121 -8.23 23.77 15.17
N ALA A 122 -8.41 22.60 14.56
CA ALA A 122 -9.74 22.06 14.27
C ALA A 122 -10.54 21.74 15.55
N THR A 123 -9.92 21.13 16.55
CA THR A 123 -10.55 20.89 17.87
C THR A 123 -11.01 22.20 18.51
N SER A 124 -10.17 23.25 18.46
CA SER A 124 -10.52 24.57 18.96
C SER A 124 -11.70 25.19 18.20
N PHE A 125 -11.75 25.02 16.88
CA PHE A 125 -12.90 25.41 16.06
C PHE A 125 -14.18 24.67 16.45
N VAL A 126 -14.13 23.36 16.69
CA VAL A 126 -15.28 22.56 17.13
C VAL A 126 -15.77 23.01 18.51
N VAL A 127 -14.86 23.27 19.46
CA VAL A 127 -15.21 23.81 20.78
C VAL A 127 -15.85 25.19 20.64
N TRP A 128 -15.32 26.04 19.76
CA TRP A 128 -15.91 27.34 19.47
C TRP A 128 -17.35 27.21 18.91
N LEU A 129 -17.63 26.24 18.03
CA LEU A 129 -18.98 25.97 17.54
C LEU A 129 -19.96 25.60 18.66
N VAL A 130 -19.50 24.88 19.70
CA VAL A 130 -20.32 24.58 20.89
C VAL A 130 -20.67 25.89 21.62
N VAL A 131 -19.69 26.74 21.87
CA VAL A 131 -19.89 28.03 22.57
C VAL A 131 -20.84 28.94 21.80
N GLN A 132 -20.78 28.93 20.47
CA GLN A 132 -21.66 29.71 19.60
C GLN A 132 -23.05 29.07 19.39
N GLY A 133 -23.33 27.92 20.02
CA GLY A 133 -24.61 27.20 19.86
C GLY A 133 -24.87 26.73 18.42
N GLN A 134 -23.82 26.51 17.63
CA GLN A 134 -23.92 26.10 16.22
C GLN A 134 -24.11 24.59 16.05
N LEU A 135 -23.70 23.81 17.06
CA LEU A 135 -24.02 22.38 17.17
C LEU A 135 -25.37 22.19 17.85
N ARG A 136 -25.98 21.01 17.67
CA ARG A 136 -27.22 20.64 18.37
C ARG A 136 -26.99 20.67 19.89
N ALA A 137 -28.00 21.11 20.63
CA ALA A 137 -27.93 21.22 22.09
C ALA A 137 -27.86 19.84 22.75
N TRP A 138 -27.23 19.76 23.93
CA TRP A 138 -27.20 18.54 24.74
C TRP A 138 -28.59 18.12 25.24
N SER A 139 -29.52 19.08 25.35
CA SER A 139 -30.89 18.87 25.84
C SER A 139 -31.82 18.17 24.86
N VAL A 140 -31.35 17.80 23.66
CA VAL A 140 -32.14 16.97 22.74
C VAL A 140 -32.46 15.61 23.37
N PRO A 141 -33.56 14.96 22.97
CA PRO A 141 -33.93 13.65 23.51
C PRO A 141 -32.80 12.62 23.39
N ALA A 142 -32.67 11.75 24.39
CA ALA A 142 -31.63 10.71 24.42
C ALA A 142 -31.64 9.82 23.16
N THR A 143 -32.80 9.61 22.56
CA THR A 143 -32.96 8.86 21.30
C THR A 143 -32.16 9.47 20.14
N VAL A 144 -32.02 10.80 20.09
CA VAL A 144 -31.22 11.49 19.05
C VAL A 144 -29.74 11.18 19.24
N HIS A 145 -29.24 11.22 20.48
CA HIS A 145 -27.86 10.85 20.79
C HIS A 145 -27.57 9.38 20.47
N LEU A 146 -28.53 8.49 20.73
CA LEU A 146 -28.41 7.07 20.37
C LEU A 146 -28.37 6.85 18.84
N ILE A 147 -29.17 7.61 18.08
CA ILE A 147 -29.14 7.57 16.60
C ILE A 147 -27.77 8.05 16.10
N ASP A 148 -27.26 9.17 16.63
CA ASP A 148 -25.95 9.68 16.25
C ASP A 148 -24.84 8.64 16.51
N ILE A 149 -24.85 8.00 17.68
CA ILE A 149 -23.91 6.91 18.02
C ILE A 149 -24.07 5.74 17.04
N GLY A 150 -25.30 5.36 16.72
CA GLY A 150 -25.58 4.32 15.73
C GLY A 150 -24.99 4.63 14.36
N ILE A 151 -25.12 5.88 13.89
CA ILE A 151 -24.54 6.34 12.62
C ILE A 151 -23.01 6.32 12.69
N MET A 152 -22.40 6.75 13.81
CA MET A 152 -20.95 6.69 13.98
C MET A 152 -20.42 5.26 13.94
N ILE A 153 -21.06 4.34 14.65
CA ILE A 153 -20.71 2.91 14.63
C ILE A 153 -20.87 2.35 13.22
N ALA A 154 -21.99 2.64 12.56
CA ALA A 154 -22.23 2.21 11.18
C ALA A 154 -21.18 2.78 10.22
N GLY A 155 -20.79 4.06 10.36
CA GLY A 155 -19.76 4.70 9.56
C GLY A 155 -18.37 4.07 9.78
N CYS A 156 -18.00 3.81 11.03
CA CYS A 156 -16.76 3.10 11.37
C CYS A 156 -16.77 1.66 10.81
N GLY A 157 -17.89 0.95 10.96
CA GLY A 157 -18.08 -0.41 10.44
C GLY A 157 -18.05 -0.44 8.91
N ALA A 158 -18.67 0.52 8.23
CA ALA A 158 -18.63 0.65 6.78
C ALA A 158 -17.22 0.97 6.27
N ALA A 159 -16.49 1.87 6.94
CA ALA A 159 -15.09 2.14 6.61
C ALA A 159 -14.21 0.91 6.81
N TRP A 160 -14.37 0.21 7.94
CA TRP A 160 -13.66 -1.05 8.21
C TRP A 160 -13.97 -2.11 7.15
N ALA A 161 -15.26 -2.32 6.85
CA ALA A 161 -15.71 -3.25 5.84
C ALA A 161 -15.23 -2.85 4.45
N PHE A 162 -15.20 -1.57 4.08
CA PHE A 162 -14.66 -1.10 2.80
C PHE A 162 -13.16 -1.38 2.66
N ILE A 163 -12.40 -1.23 3.75
CA ILE A 163 -10.94 -1.46 3.75
C ILE A 163 -10.61 -2.95 3.69
N HIS A 164 -11.38 -3.80 4.39
CA HIS A 164 -11.15 -5.25 4.46
C HIS A 164 -12.01 -6.04 3.48
N ALA A 165 -12.92 -5.38 2.76
CA ALA A 165 -13.72 -6.03 1.74
C ALA A 165 -12.74 -6.62 0.73
N PRO A 166 -12.83 -7.93 0.44
CA PRO A 166 -12.10 -8.46 -0.68
C PRO A 166 -12.49 -7.60 -1.87
N ARG A 167 -11.50 -7.09 -2.62
CA ARG A 167 -11.77 -6.45 -3.90
C ARG A 167 -12.62 -7.45 -4.66
N ARG A 168 -13.92 -7.13 -4.80
CA ARG A 168 -14.85 -7.91 -5.59
C ARG A 168 -14.29 -7.76 -7.00
N SER A 169 -13.44 -8.70 -7.41
CA SER A 169 -13.07 -8.82 -8.82
C SER A 169 -14.40 -8.82 -9.55
N ASN A 170 -14.54 -7.98 -10.56
CA ASN A 170 -15.77 -7.83 -11.33
C ASN A 170 -16.09 -9.17 -12.02
N ARG A 171 -16.67 -10.11 -11.28
CA ARG A 171 -16.87 -11.52 -11.68
C ARG A 171 -18.34 -11.81 -12.01
N GLU A 172 -19.22 -10.81 -11.86
CA GLU A 172 -20.68 -10.95 -12.04
C GLU A 172 -21.29 -10.04 -13.13
N SER A 173 -20.48 -9.29 -13.90
CA SER A 173 -20.98 -8.56 -15.08
C SER A 173 -20.11 -8.75 -16.33
N ALA A 174 -19.12 -9.63 -16.25
CA ALA A 174 -18.69 -10.30 -17.46
C ALA A 174 -19.83 -11.27 -17.81
N GLU A 175 -20.36 -11.20 -19.04
CA GLU A 175 -20.85 -12.39 -19.75
C GLU A 175 -20.01 -13.59 -19.33
N PRO A 176 -20.56 -14.82 -19.18
CA PRO A 176 -19.80 -15.97 -18.71
C PRO A 176 -18.49 -16.05 -19.50
N ALA A 177 -17.47 -15.44 -18.92
CA ALA A 177 -16.15 -15.37 -19.47
C ALA A 177 -15.79 -16.83 -19.38
N ALA A 178 -15.73 -17.45 -20.56
CA ALA A 178 -15.35 -18.83 -20.77
C ALA A 178 -14.43 -19.17 -19.63
N ALA A 179 -14.85 -20.17 -18.84
CA ALA A 179 -14.14 -20.66 -17.67
C ALA A 179 -12.68 -20.31 -17.86
N LEU A 180 -12.14 -19.42 -17.02
CA LEU A 180 -10.70 -19.32 -16.92
C LEU A 180 -10.31 -20.74 -16.49
N ASP A 181 -10.01 -21.58 -17.47
CA ASP A 181 -8.82 -22.38 -17.53
C ASP A 181 -7.77 -21.49 -16.85
N LEU A 182 -7.69 -21.63 -15.53
CA LEU A 182 -6.38 -21.63 -14.92
C LEU A 182 -5.63 -22.60 -15.82
N PRO A 183 -4.67 -22.15 -16.64
CA PRO A 183 -3.92 -23.09 -17.44
C PRO A 183 -3.46 -24.17 -16.48
N ASP A 184 -3.86 -25.41 -16.76
CA ASP A 184 -3.32 -26.61 -16.12
C ASP A 184 -1.87 -26.31 -15.81
N GLU A 185 -1.50 -26.30 -14.53
CA GLU A 185 -0.13 -26.13 -14.01
C GLU A 185 0.84 -25.69 -15.12
N GLU A 186 0.75 -24.41 -15.54
CA GLU A 186 1.25 -23.91 -16.83
C GLU A 186 2.41 -24.76 -17.36
N ALA A 187 2.08 -25.70 -18.27
CA ALA A 187 2.92 -26.86 -18.52
C ALA A 187 4.38 -26.45 -18.76
N VAL A 188 5.30 -27.14 -18.08
CA VAL A 188 6.75 -26.92 -18.26
C VAL A 188 7.03 -26.86 -19.77
N PRO A 189 7.57 -25.74 -20.28
CA PRO A 189 7.69 -25.52 -21.71
C PRO A 189 8.45 -26.68 -22.36
N VAL A 190 8.05 -27.12 -23.53
CA VAL A 190 8.84 -28.10 -24.30
C VAL A 190 9.99 -27.37 -25.01
N ARG A 191 9.73 -26.12 -25.43
CA ARG A 191 10.69 -25.25 -26.11
C ARG A 191 10.86 -23.95 -25.32
N LEU A 192 12.08 -23.68 -24.89
CA LEU A 192 12.46 -22.51 -24.12
C LEU A 192 13.18 -21.51 -25.02
N ARG A 193 12.88 -20.22 -24.90
CA ARG A 193 13.61 -19.15 -25.60
C ARG A 193 14.28 -18.24 -24.60
N LEU A 194 15.58 -18.03 -24.75
CA LEU A 194 16.34 -17.01 -24.00
C LEU A 194 16.36 -15.72 -24.82
N ALA A 195 15.67 -14.69 -24.32
CA ALA A 195 15.61 -13.38 -24.95
C ALA A 195 15.37 -12.31 -23.86
N PRO A 196 16.31 -11.37 -23.68
CA PRO A 196 16.15 -10.29 -22.71
C PRO A 196 15.22 -9.24 -23.33
N GLU A 197 14.14 -8.92 -22.63
CA GLU A 197 13.16 -7.91 -23.05
C GLU A 197 12.85 -7.01 -21.85
N TRP A 198 12.66 -5.71 -22.10
CA TRP A 198 12.48 -4.78 -20.98
C TRP A 198 11.23 -5.08 -20.16
N ASN A 199 11.39 -5.03 -18.84
CA ASN A 199 10.34 -5.32 -17.85
C ASN A 199 9.70 -6.72 -18.01
N CYS A 200 10.41 -7.68 -18.59
CA CYS A 200 9.95 -9.05 -18.80
C CYS A 200 11.00 -10.05 -18.29
N SER A 201 10.57 -11.29 -18.04
CA SER A 201 11.52 -12.37 -17.76
C SER A 201 12.45 -12.61 -18.96
N PRO A 202 13.74 -12.91 -18.75
CA PRO A 202 14.66 -13.28 -19.84
C PRO A 202 14.31 -14.63 -20.50
N LEU A 203 13.46 -15.44 -19.86
CA LEU A 203 13.04 -16.75 -20.35
C LEU A 203 11.59 -16.74 -20.81
N TRP A 204 11.35 -17.41 -21.94
CA TRP A 204 10.06 -17.46 -22.60
C TRP A 204 9.71 -18.89 -22.99
N ASN A 205 8.44 -19.24 -22.90
CA ASN A 205 7.90 -20.41 -23.55
C ASN A 205 7.81 -20.10 -25.06
N ALA A 206 8.62 -20.78 -25.89
CA ALA A 206 8.67 -20.52 -27.33
C ALA A 206 7.39 -20.99 -28.07
N ASP A 207 6.60 -21.87 -27.45
CA ASP A 207 5.34 -22.34 -28.01
C ASP A 207 4.19 -21.36 -27.78
N THR A 208 4.14 -20.73 -26.60
CA THR A 208 3.03 -19.85 -26.20
C THR A 208 3.38 -18.37 -26.25
N GLY A 209 4.66 -18.02 -26.29
CA GLY A 209 5.14 -16.64 -26.17
C GLY A 209 4.98 -16.06 -24.76
N ALA A 210 4.68 -16.88 -23.75
CA ALA A 210 4.53 -16.42 -22.36
C ALA A 210 5.89 -16.33 -21.65
N PRO A 211 6.10 -15.33 -20.77
CA PRO A 211 7.30 -15.27 -19.94
C PRO A 211 7.30 -16.40 -18.91
N VAL A 212 8.47 -16.97 -18.66
CA VAL A 212 8.68 -18.09 -17.75
C VAL A 212 9.70 -17.68 -16.69
N SER A 213 9.41 -17.96 -15.42
CA SER A 213 10.38 -17.69 -14.35
C SER A 213 11.52 -18.72 -14.37
N VAL A 214 12.77 -18.24 -14.25
CA VAL A 214 13.97 -19.10 -14.16
C VAL A 214 13.88 -20.12 -13.01
N TYR A 215 13.27 -19.73 -11.89
CA TYR A 215 13.17 -20.55 -10.68
C TYR A 215 12.09 -21.63 -10.76
N ARG A 216 11.27 -21.66 -11.81
CA ARG A 216 10.22 -22.68 -12.00
C ARG A 216 10.67 -23.86 -12.87
N LEU A 217 11.84 -23.77 -13.50
CA LEU A 217 12.31 -24.75 -14.50
C LEU A 217 13.17 -25.88 -13.93
N GLY A 218 13.38 -25.91 -12.61
CA GLY A 218 14.23 -26.90 -11.95
C GLY A 218 15.71 -26.78 -12.33
N LEU A 219 16.15 -25.61 -12.79
CA LEU A 219 17.56 -25.27 -12.99
C LEU A 219 18.28 -25.19 -11.64
N SER A 220 19.59 -25.37 -11.66
CA SER A 220 20.44 -25.07 -10.51
C SER A 220 20.29 -23.61 -10.10
N PHE A 221 20.38 -23.33 -8.80
CA PHE A 221 20.32 -21.96 -8.29
C PHE A 221 21.45 -21.10 -8.88
N ASP A 222 22.65 -21.66 -9.04
CA ASP A 222 23.78 -20.96 -9.65
C ASP A 222 23.48 -20.51 -11.09
N LEU A 223 22.81 -21.34 -11.90
CA LEU A 223 22.42 -20.99 -13.26
C LEU A 223 21.25 -20.00 -13.29
N ALA A 224 20.25 -20.19 -12.42
CA ALA A 224 19.11 -19.28 -12.32
C ALA A 224 19.54 -17.87 -11.92
N ASP A 225 20.38 -17.73 -10.88
CA ASP A 225 20.90 -16.45 -10.41
C ASP A 225 21.79 -15.78 -11.46
N ARG A 226 22.56 -16.58 -12.22
CA ARG A 226 23.39 -16.07 -13.33
C ARG A 226 22.54 -15.53 -14.48
N ILE A 227 21.40 -16.15 -14.78
CA ILE A 227 20.46 -15.66 -15.80
C ILE A 227 19.80 -14.34 -15.35
N GLU A 228 19.38 -14.25 -14.08
CA GLU A 228 18.80 -13.02 -13.52
C GLU A 228 19.83 -11.89 -13.50
N ALA A 229 21.06 -12.14 -13.05
CA ALA A 229 22.12 -11.13 -13.05
C ALA A 229 22.48 -10.65 -14.46
N TRP A 230 22.38 -11.53 -15.46
CA TRP A 230 22.51 -11.16 -16.86
C TRP A 230 21.34 -10.30 -17.33
N ASP A 231 20.09 -10.65 -17.01
CA ASP A 231 18.93 -9.82 -17.37
C ASP A 231 18.94 -8.46 -16.68
N ASP A 232 19.30 -8.38 -15.40
CA ASP A 232 19.46 -7.14 -14.64
C ASP A 232 20.41 -6.16 -15.35
N ALA A 233 21.49 -6.67 -15.94
CA ALA A 233 22.43 -5.86 -16.70
C ALA A 233 21.79 -5.26 -17.98
N TRP A 234 20.82 -5.95 -18.58
CA TRP A 234 20.02 -5.44 -19.70
C TRP A 234 18.95 -4.45 -19.24
N GLN A 235 18.23 -4.76 -18.17
CA GLN A 235 17.21 -3.87 -17.59
C GLN A 235 17.82 -2.54 -17.16
N ALA A 236 19.06 -2.54 -16.63
CA ALA A 236 19.80 -1.33 -16.26
C ALA A 236 20.08 -0.39 -17.45
N THR A 237 19.99 -0.88 -18.69
CA THR A 237 20.14 -0.05 -19.90
C THR A 237 18.83 0.61 -20.35
N TYR A 238 17.71 0.35 -19.67
CA TYR A 238 16.42 0.93 -19.99
C TYR A 238 16.40 2.42 -19.68
N ASN A 239 15.93 3.22 -20.64
CA ASN A 239 15.71 4.66 -20.47
C ASN A 239 14.20 4.97 -20.60
N GLU A 240 13.56 5.29 -19.48
CA GLU A 240 12.11 5.57 -19.45
C GLU A 240 11.73 6.81 -20.27
N ALA A 241 12.61 7.83 -20.31
CA ALA A 241 12.35 9.09 -21.01
C ALA A 241 12.50 8.96 -22.53
N ASP A 242 13.34 8.05 -22.99
CA ASP A 242 13.52 7.71 -24.40
C ASP A 242 13.84 6.21 -24.56
N PRO A 243 12.81 5.34 -24.60
CA PRO A 243 13.00 3.89 -24.68
C PRO A 243 13.80 3.43 -25.90
N ALA A 244 13.78 4.19 -27.00
CA ALA A 244 14.52 3.85 -28.21
C ALA A 244 16.04 4.06 -28.05
N SER A 245 16.47 4.85 -27.07
CA SER A 245 17.88 5.09 -26.72
C SER A 245 18.47 4.05 -25.77
N GLY A 246 17.65 3.10 -25.29
CA GLY A 246 18.08 2.03 -24.40
C GLY A 246 19.08 1.09 -25.05
N GLY A 247 19.83 0.38 -24.21
CA GLY A 247 20.90 -0.53 -24.61
C GLY A 247 22.31 -0.04 -24.23
N PHE A 248 23.30 -0.90 -24.48
CA PHE A 248 24.68 -0.64 -24.11
C PHE A 248 25.31 0.46 -24.97
N GLN A 249 25.74 1.55 -24.32
CA GLN A 249 26.40 2.68 -24.98
C GLN A 249 27.86 2.37 -25.34
N GLU A 250 28.51 1.51 -24.55
CA GLU A 250 29.88 1.07 -24.78
C GLU A 250 29.92 -0.27 -25.52
N GLU A 251 30.66 -0.32 -26.62
CA GLU A 251 30.80 -1.52 -27.43
C GLU A 251 31.44 -2.68 -26.64
N ALA A 252 32.39 -2.38 -25.76
CA ALA A 252 33.02 -3.38 -24.90
C ALA A 252 32.01 -4.02 -23.94
N ALA A 253 31.11 -3.24 -23.36
CA ALA A 253 30.05 -3.72 -22.48
C ALA A 253 29.03 -4.57 -23.26
N ARG A 254 28.65 -4.13 -24.47
CA ARG A 254 27.77 -4.90 -25.37
C ARG A 254 28.37 -6.26 -25.74
N LEU A 255 29.66 -6.30 -26.08
CA LEU A 255 30.36 -7.54 -26.43
C LEU A 255 30.47 -8.49 -25.24
N ALA A 256 30.77 -7.97 -24.04
CA ALA A 256 30.81 -8.75 -22.81
C ALA A 256 29.43 -9.35 -22.48
N TYR A 257 28.37 -8.55 -22.58
CA TYR A 257 26.99 -8.99 -22.39
C TYR A 257 26.59 -10.12 -23.35
N MET A 258 26.91 -9.98 -24.64
CA MET A 258 26.62 -11.03 -25.63
C MET A 258 27.45 -12.29 -25.39
N ALA A 259 28.70 -12.16 -24.93
CA ALA A 259 29.53 -13.30 -24.57
C ALA A 259 28.95 -14.07 -23.38
N GLU A 260 28.46 -13.35 -22.38
CA GLU A 260 27.81 -13.95 -21.22
C GLU A 260 26.50 -14.64 -21.59
N GLY A 261 25.66 -14.02 -22.42
CA GLY A 261 24.43 -14.64 -22.92
C GLY A 261 24.70 -15.95 -23.68
N ARG A 262 25.76 -16.02 -24.48
CA ARG A 262 26.19 -17.28 -25.13
C ARG A 262 26.66 -18.33 -24.12
N ALA A 263 27.39 -17.93 -23.08
CA ALA A 263 27.82 -18.85 -22.04
C ALA A 263 26.63 -19.40 -21.22
N ILE A 264 25.61 -18.58 -21.00
CA ILE A 264 24.33 -18.98 -20.39
C ILE A 264 23.59 -19.97 -21.30
N VAL A 265 23.55 -19.76 -22.61
CA VAL A 265 22.95 -20.71 -23.56
C VAL A 265 23.61 -22.09 -23.43
N GLU A 266 24.94 -22.16 -23.36
CA GLU A 266 25.64 -23.44 -23.20
C GLU A 266 25.35 -24.09 -21.84
N ALA A 267 25.27 -23.31 -20.76
CA ALA A 267 24.89 -23.83 -19.45
C ALA A 267 23.43 -24.33 -19.43
N LEU A 268 22.50 -23.61 -20.07
CA LEU A 268 21.12 -24.02 -20.24
C LEU A 268 21.02 -25.33 -21.02
N ARG A 269 21.79 -25.53 -22.11
CA ARG A 269 21.83 -26.82 -22.82
C ARG A 269 22.28 -27.99 -21.94
N GLY A 270 23.07 -27.73 -20.91
CA GLY A 270 23.53 -28.75 -19.95
C GLY A 270 22.47 -29.18 -18.94
N GLU A 271 21.57 -28.27 -18.56
CA GLU A 271 20.58 -28.51 -17.49
C GLU A 271 19.15 -28.68 -18.01
N TRP A 272 18.82 -28.04 -19.14
CA TRP A 272 17.50 -28.08 -19.75
C TRP A 272 17.35 -29.28 -20.69
N ARG A 273 16.27 -30.04 -20.51
CA ARG A 273 16.00 -31.26 -21.31
C ARG A 273 15.12 -31.02 -22.53
N GLY A 274 14.51 -29.84 -22.65
CA GLY A 274 13.69 -29.44 -23.80
C GLY A 274 14.51 -28.78 -24.91
N GLU A 275 13.82 -28.30 -25.94
CA GLU A 275 14.48 -27.53 -27.00
C GLU A 275 14.80 -26.11 -26.51
N LEU A 276 15.88 -25.52 -27.04
CA LEU A 276 16.31 -24.17 -26.70
C LEU A 276 16.42 -23.32 -27.97
N GLU A 277 15.63 -22.25 -28.02
CA GLU A 277 15.69 -21.22 -29.04
C GLU A 277 16.50 -20.01 -28.53
N ILE A 278 17.35 -19.47 -29.40
CA ILE A 278 18.17 -18.31 -29.09
C ILE A 278 17.51 -17.08 -29.72
N GLY A 279 17.21 -16.08 -28.88
CA GLY A 279 16.67 -14.80 -29.32
C GLY A 279 17.62 -14.07 -30.27
N ASP A 280 17.07 -13.21 -31.13
CA ASP A 280 17.82 -12.57 -32.23
C ASP A 280 19.00 -11.71 -31.74
N LEU A 281 18.95 -11.22 -30.50
CA LEU A 281 20.05 -10.46 -29.88
C LEU A 281 21.30 -11.29 -29.61
N LEU A 282 21.18 -12.63 -29.56
CA LEU A 282 22.25 -13.58 -29.26
C LEU A 282 22.69 -14.43 -30.48
N ARG A 283 22.10 -14.19 -31.66
CA ARG A 283 22.50 -14.79 -32.95
C ARG A 283 23.66 -14.01 -33.58
#